data_AF-A0A0N0N7K3-F1
#
_entry.id   AF-A0A0N0N7K3-F1
#
_cell.length_a   1.000
_cell.length_b   1.000
_cell.length_c   1.000
_cell.angle_alpha   90.00
_cell.angle_beta   90.00
_cell.angle_gamma   90.00
#
_symmetry.space_group_name_H-M   'P 1'
#
loop_
_entity.id
_entity.type
_entity.pdbx_description
1 polymer ?
#
loop_
_entity_poly.entity_id
_entity_poly.type
_entity_poly.pdbx_seq_one_letter_code
_entity_poly.pdbx_strand_id
1 'polypeptide(L)'
;MGTLVPLATRPLGPLPRAVADVTLWLDCRRTPPEAVARSFAEAARTVGDTLPPVADVTSAGRRTANGTTVAGPVHGPAQFRHLMRRLLSDAMAAPTPGPRDRPGGVAVEYSIPAVDALVNAGLDRIGGCEAKAMRFRAGVAGAHLLYDMLRHDLRSPGWARATARGIPAPYLLWSTAPGAGPDRGAEYAERCLFPGTAVALSPAALRTFVERGSVTGPTALDLVEARRVVGILDWFGIRLDTLVGAQAPTTG
;
A
#
# COMPACT_ATOMS: atom_id res chain seq x y z
N MET A 1 31.17 -22.37 -31.48
CA MET A 1 30.41 -23.23 -30.53
C MET A 1 30.57 -22.65 -29.14
N GLY A 2 29.63 -21.81 -28.72
CA GLY A 2 29.71 -21.06 -27.46
C GLY A 2 29.31 -21.92 -26.26
N THR A 3 30.21 -22.00 -25.29
CA THR A 3 30.07 -22.71 -24.02
C THR A 3 29.07 -21.97 -23.11
N LEU A 4 27.93 -22.60 -22.83
CA LEU A 4 26.99 -22.14 -21.80
C LEU A 4 27.54 -22.52 -20.42
N VAL A 5 27.91 -21.52 -19.63
CA VAL A 5 28.22 -21.68 -18.21
C VAL A 5 26.89 -21.84 -17.45
N PRO A 6 26.68 -22.91 -16.66
CA PRO A 6 25.48 -23.04 -15.84
C PRO A 6 25.54 -22.02 -14.70
N LEU A 7 24.51 -21.17 -14.57
CA LEU A 7 24.34 -20.29 -13.41
C LEU A 7 24.11 -21.14 -12.16
N ALA A 8 24.81 -20.81 -11.08
CA ALA A 8 24.72 -21.51 -9.80
C ALA A 8 23.30 -21.41 -9.22
N THR A 9 22.74 -22.54 -8.82
CA THR A 9 21.53 -22.62 -7.97
C THR A 9 21.86 -22.05 -6.59
N ARG A 10 21.33 -20.87 -6.28
CA ARG A 10 21.52 -20.22 -4.97
C ARG A 10 20.61 -20.89 -3.92
N PRO A 11 21.09 -21.16 -2.68
CA PRO A 11 20.26 -21.80 -1.66
C PRO A 11 19.15 -20.87 -1.16
N LEU A 12 18.02 -21.47 -0.76
CA LEU A 12 16.93 -20.87 0.01
C LEU A 12 17.45 -20.38 1.38
N GLY A 13 17.97 -19.16 1.42
CA GLY A 13 18.29 -18.43 2.64
C GLY A 13 17.30 -17.28 2.87
N PRO A 14 17.11 -16.80 4.12
CA PRO A 14 16.30 -15.62 4.37
C PRO A 14 16.86 -14.44 3.57
N LEU A 15 15.97 -13.68 2.94
CA LEU A 15 16.34 -12.47 2.19
C LEU A 15 17.24 -11.60 3.07
N PRO A 16 18.48 -11.29 2.66
CA PRO A 16 19.28 -10.32 3.38
C PRO A 16 18.46 -9.03 3.49
N ARG A 17 18.40 -8.43 4.70
CA ARG A 17 17.67 -7.18 4.99
C ARG A 17 17.69 -6.29 3.76
N ALA A 18 16.55 -6.18 3.09
CA ALA A 18 16.49 -5.61 1.76
C ALA A 18 17.07 -4.20 1.80
N VAL A 19 18.04 -3.95 0.93
CA VAL A 19 18.64 -2.63 0.66
C VAL A 19 17.66 -1.71 -0.10
N ALA A 20 16.41 -2.15 -0.25
CA ALA A 20 15.28 -1.30 -0.59
C ALA A 20 14.44 -1.15 0.67
N ASP A 21 14.25 0.08 1.16
CA ASP A 21 13.47 0.44 2.36
C ASP A 21 11.96 0.12 2.20
N VAL A 22 11.60 -1.09 1.78
CA VAL A 22 10.23 -1.56 1.59
C VAL A 22 9.94 -2.62 2.63
N THR A 23 8.85 -2.45 3.36
CA THR A 23 8.49 -3.36 4.45
C THR A 23 7.25 -4.18 4.06
N LEU A 24 7.33 -5.51 4.16
CA LEU A 24 6.17 -6.36 4.00
C LEU A 24 5.41 -6.45 5.32
N TRP A 25 4.09 -6.33 5.25
CA TRP A 25 3.17 -6.39 6.38
C TRP A 25 2.26 -7.59 6.22
N LEU A 26 1.94 -8.23 7.33
CA LEU A 26 0.94 -9.28 7.37
C LEU A 26 -0.44 -8.65 7.61
N ASP A 27 -1.41 -8.92 6.74
CA ASP A 27 -2.79 -8.50 6.91
C ASP A 27 -3.63 -9.64 7.53
N CYS A 28 -3.84 -9.56 8.84
CA CYS A 28 -4.63 -10.53 9.58
C CYS A 28 -6.08 -10.07 9.81
N ARG A 29 -6.54 -8.98 9.19
CA ARG A 29 -7.89 -8.40 9.44
C ARG A 29 -9.04 -9.37 9.15
N ARG A 30 -8.82 -10.34 8.27
CA ARG A 30 -9.77 -11.38 7.87
C ARG A 30 -9.27 -12.79 8.17
N THR A 31 -8.15 -12.91 8.89
CA THR A 31 -7.59 -14.21 9.27
C THR A 31 -8.32 -14.71 10.51
N PRO A 32 -8.81 -15.96 10.51
CA PRO A 32 -9.43 -16.54 11.70
C PRO A 32 -8.47 -16.50 12.89
N PRO A 33 -8.93 -16.15 14.11
CA PRO A 33 -8.07 -16.00 15.29
C PRO A 33 -7.13 -17.18 15.54
N GLU A 34 -7.60 -18.41 15.32
CA GLU A 34 -6.85 -19.65 15.46
C GLU A 34 -5.69 -19.79 14.45
N ALA A 35 -5.79 -19.13 13.29
CA ALA A 35 -4.78 -19.17 12.23
C ALA A 35 -3.78 -18.01 12.30
N VAL A 36 -4.07 -16.98 13.12
CA VAL A 36 -3.25 -15.76 13.23
C VAL A 36 -1.88 -16.08 13.80
N ALA A 37 -1.79 -16.80 14.91
CA ALA A 37 -0.51 -17.14 15.56
C ALA A 37 0.45 -17.93 14.65
N ARG A 38 -0.09 -18.91 13.90
CA ARG A 38 0.69 -19.67 12.92
C ARG A 38 1.18 -18.78 11.78
N SER A 39 0.29 -17.95 11.22
CA SER A 39 0.64 -17.03 10.13
C SER A 39 1.73 -16.04 10.55
N PHE A 40 1.68 -15.56 11.80
CA PHE A 40 2.73 -14.75 12.40
C PHE A 40 4.06 -15.50 12.49
N ALA A 41 4.06 -16.73 13.01
CA ALA A 41 5.27 -17.52 13.16
C ALA A 41 5.95 -17.81 11.81
N GLU A 42 5.16 -18.12 10.77
CA GLU A 42 5.63 -18.33 9.40
C GLU A 42 6.21 -17.04 8.78
N ALA A 43 5.60 -15.89 9.08
CA ALA A 43 5.96 -14.59 8.48
C ALA A 43 7.01 -13.79 9.28
N ALA A 44 7.34 -14.18 10.51
CA ALA A 44 8.12 -13.38 11.46
C ALA A 44 9.52 -12.96 10.97
N ARG A 45 10.10 -13.70 10.01
CA ARG A 45 11.41 -13.37 9.41
C ARG A 45 11.31 -12.48 8.16
N THR A 46 10.10 -12.30 7.64
CA THR A 46 9.83 -11.65 6.34
C THR A 46 9.05 -10.35 6.51
N VAL A 47 8.25 -10.25 7.57
CA VAL A 47 7.31 -9.15 7.81
C VAL A 47 7.81 -8.22 8.91
N GLY A 48 7.65 -6.91 8.69
CA GLY A 48 8.06 -5.88 9.66
C GLY A 48 6.95 -5.39 10.59
N ASP A 49 5.67 -5.55 10.23
CA ASP A 49 4.52 -5.16 11.07
C ASP A 49 3.26 -5.96 10.69
N THR A 50 2.19 -5.86 11.48
CA THR A 50 0.95 -6.58 11.20
C THR A 50 -0.29 -5.75 11.46
N LEU A 51 -1.27 -5.91 10.58
CA LEU A 51 -2.64 -5.44 10.76
C LEU A 51 -3.42 -6.54 11.51
N PRO A 52 -3.68 -6.39 12.81
CA PRO A 52 -4.31 -7.44 13.59
C PRO A 52 -5.77 -7.69 13.16
N PRO A 53 -6.32 -8.89 13.46
CA PRO A 53 -7.76 -9.13 13.37
C PRO A 53 -8.51 -8.08 14.20
N VAL A 54 -9.65 -7.61 13.70
CA VAL A 54 -10.41 -6.50 14.31
C VAL A 54 -10.84 -6.89 15.72
N ALA A 55 -10.25 -6.28 16.75
CA ALA A 55 -10.85 -6.14 18.08
C ALA A 55 -10.67 -4.67 18.47
N ASP A 56 -11.77 -3.95 18.66
CA ASP A 56 -11.87 -2.53 18.99
C ASP A 56 -11.40 -1.50 17.94
N VAL A 57 -12.35 -1.06 17.13
CA VAL A 57 -12.30 0.25 16.47
C VAL A 57 -12.69 1.30 17.51
N THR A 58 -11.75 1.73 18.35
CA THR A 58 -11.89 3.02 19.02
C THR A 58 -11.54 4.12 18.02
N SER A 59 -12.18 5.28 18.16
CA SER A 59 -12.23 6.41 17.22
C SER A 59 -10.87 7.06 16.86
N ALA A 60 -9.74 6.55 17.34
CA ALA A 60 -8.41 7.13 17.19
C ALA A 60 -7.61 6.62 15.96
N GLY A 61 -8.26 5.91 15.03
CA GLY A 61 -7.60 5.25 13.90
C GLY A 61 -7.04 3.87 14.28
N ARG A 62 -6.81 3.03 13.27
CA ARG A 62 -6.39 1.63 13.50
C ARG A 62 -4.90 1.58 13.82
N ARG A 63 -4.52 0.90 14.90
CA ARG A 63 -3.12 0.69 15.25
C ARG A 63 -2.60 -0.68 14.79
N THR A 64 -1.36 -0.72 14.36
CA THR A 64 -0.63 -1.96 14.05
C THR A 64 -0.07 -2.59 15.33
N ALA A 65 0.48 -3.80 15.21
CA ALA A 65 1.16 -4.47 16.32
C ALA A 65 2.35 -3.66 16.88
N ASN A 66 3.10 -2.95 16.01
CA ASN A 66 4.20 -2.08 16.43
C ASN A 66 3.73 -0.67 16.85
N GLY A 67 2.42 -0.42 16.87
CA GLY A 67 1.86 0.85 17.32
C GLY A 67 1.83 1.97 16.27
N THR A 68 2.09 1.66 15.00
CA THR A 68 1.88 2.57 13.86
C THR A 68 0.40 2.88 13.72
N THR A 69 0.04 4.14 13.48
CA THR A 69 -1.34 4.53 13.15
C THR A 69 -1.57 4.40 11.66
N VAL A 70 -2.60 3.65 11.27
CA VAL A 70 -3.05 3.51 9.89
C VAL A 70 -4.15 4.53 9.62
N ALA A 71 -3.90 5.46 8.69
CA ALA A 71 -4.82 6.50 8.25
C ALA A 71 -5.40 6.16 6.88
N GLY A 72 -6.71 6.34 6.68
CA GLY A 72 -7.40 6.01 5.43
C GLY A 72 -8.47 4.92 5.64
N PRO A 73 -8.85 4.17 4.58
CA PRO A 73 -8.18 4.13 3.26
C PRO A 73 -8.46 5.35 2.38
N VAL A 74 -7.51 5.67 1.50
CA VAL A 74 -7.71 6.59 0.37
C VAL A 74 -7.87 5.81 -0.92
N HIS A 75 -8.72 6.28 -1.83
CA HIS A 75 -9.02 5.62 -3.11
C HIS A 75 -8.54 6.39 -4.35
N GLY A 76 -8.03 7.61 -4.16
CA GLY A 76 -7.54 8.42 -5.26
C GLY A 76 -6.77 9.67 -4.82
N PRO A 77 -6.12 10.36 -5.79
CA PRO A 77 -5.29 11.54 -5.53
C PRO A 77 -5.96 12.68 -4.75
N ALA A 78 -7.27 12.98 -4.97
CA ALA A 78 -7.93 14.05 -4.23
C ALA A 78 -8.05 13.75 -2.73
N GLN A 79 -8.43 12.52 -2.38
CA GLN A 79 -8.53 12.08 -0.98
C GLN A 79 -7.15 12.06 -0.32
N PHE A 80 -6.13 11.59 -1.03
CA PHE A 80 -4.74 11.60 -0.55
C PHE A 80 -4.27 13.03 -0.23
N ARG A 81 -4.46 14.00 -1.15
CA ARG A 81 -4.12 15.42 -0.90
C ARG A 81 -4.86 16.02 0.29
N HIS A 82 -6.14 15.68 0.47
CA HIS A 82 -6.89 16.14 1.62
C HIS A 82 -6.33 15.57 2.92
N LEU A 83 -6.06 14.27 2.96
CA LEU A 83 -5.50 13.59 4.12
C LEU A 83 -4.08 14.11 4.46
N MET A 84 -3.20 14.26 3.47
CA MET A 84 -1.84 14.77 3.69
C MET A 84 -1.82 16.19 4.24
N ARG A 85 -2.73 17.06 3.79
CA ARG A 85 -2.89 18.41 4.36
C ARG A 85 -3.33 18.35 5.82
N ARG A 86 -4.29 17.48 6.15
CA ARG A 86 -4.73 17.28 7.54
C ARG A 86 -3.58 16.79 8.42
N LEU A 87 -2.86 15.75 7.98
CA LEU A 87 -1.72 15.18 8.71
C LEU A 87 -0.61 16.22 8.93
N LEU A 88 -0.33 17.07 7.94
CA LEU A 88 0.63 18.15 8.11
C LEU A 88 0.15 19.19 9.13
N SER A 89 -1.12 19.59 9.08
CA SER A 89 -1.71 20.50 10.08
C SER A 89 -1.61 19.93 11.49
N ASP A 90 -1.96 18.65 11.67
CA ASP A 90 -1.88 17.94 12.95
C ASP A 90 -0.43 17.86 13.43
N ALA A 91 0.52 17.53 12.55
CA ALA A 91 1.94 17.51 12.86
C ALA A 91 2.48 18.89 13.26
N MET A 92 2.04 19.97 12.60
CA MET A 92 2.46 21.32 12.96
C MET A 92 1.91 21.75 14.33
N ALA A 93 0.69 21.34 14.67
CA ALA A 93 0.04 21.63 15.95
C ALA A 93 0.53 20.76 17.11
N ALA A 94 1.03 19.55 16.84
CA ALA A 94 1.53 18.64 17.86
C ALA A 94 2.69 19.25 18.65
N PRO A 95 2.80 19.00 19.97
CA PRO A 95 3.96 19.42 20.75
C PRO A 95 5.23 18.69 20.26
N THR A 96 6.39 19.30 20.47
CA THR A 96 7.67 18.64 20.19
C THR A 96 7.81 17.42 21.11
N PRO A 97 8.03 16.20 20.57
CA PRO A 97 8.20 15.01 21.38
C PRO A 97 9.38 15.15 22.34
N GLY A 98 9.23 14.66 23.57
CA GLY A 98 10.33 14.58 24.51
C GLY A 98 11.40 13.58 24.05
N PRO A 99 12.63 13.61 24.63
CA PRO A 99 13.72 12.73 24.23
C PRO A 99 13.44 11.22 24.34
N ARG A 100 12.44 10.84 25.16
CA ARG A 100 12.00 9.45 25.36
C ARG A 100 10.71 9.12 24.61
N ASP A 101 10.06 10.11 24.03
CA ASP A 101 8.85 9.89 23.25
C ASP A 101 9.24 9.33 21.89
N ARG A 102 8.75 8.14 21.58
CA ARG A 102 8.76 7.59 20.22
C ARG A 102 7.35 7.65 19.67
N PRO A 103 6.95 8.78 19.04
CA PRO A 103 5.68 8.82 18.34
C PRO A 103 5.64 7.71 17.30
N GLY A 104 4.54 6.95 17.29
CA GLY A 104 4.32 5.93 16.27
C GLY A 104 4.27 6.58 14.88
N GLY A 105 4.73 5.87 13.85
CA GLY A 105 4.61 6.34 12.47
C GLY A 105 3.15 6.42 12.02
N VAL A 106 2.89 7.14 10.93
CA VAL A 106 1.59 7.17 10.26
C VAL A 106 1.70 6.50 8.90
N ALA A 107 0.95 5.42 8.70
CA ALA A 107 0.84 4.72 7.43
C ALA A 107 -0.46 5.12 6.73
N VAL A 108 -0.38 5.71 5.55
CA VAL A 108 -1.54 6.09 4.73
C VAL A 108 -1.93 4.90 3.87
N GLU A 109 -3.07 4.28 4.16
CA GLU A 109 -3.55 3.08 3.47
C GLU A 109 -4.18 3.42 2.12
N TYR A 110 -3.74 2.73 1.07
CA TYR A 110 -4.35 2.69 -0.25
C TYR A 110 -4.62 1.23 -0.64
N SER A 111 -5.89 0.87 -0.84
CA SER A 111 -6.29 -0.49 -1.22
C SER A 111 -6.37 -0.63 -2.74
N ILE A 112 -5.40 -1.33 -3.31
CA ILE A 112 -5.29 -1.59 -4.75
C ILE A 112 -6.52 -2.35 -5.28
N PRO A 113 -6.94 -3.51 -4.71
CA PRO A 113 -8.11 -4.22 -5.21
C PRO A 113 -9.41 -3.45 -5.02
N ALA A 114 -9.53 -2.61 -3.98
CA ALA A 114 -10.74 -1.80 -3.78
C ALA A 114 -10.89 -0.75 -4.89
N VAL A 115 -9.79 -0.10 -5.29
CA VAL A 115 -9.81 0.85 -6.42
C VAL A 115 -10.14 0.13 -7.72
N ASP A 116 -9.53 -1.03 -7.97
CA ASP A 116 -9.87 -1.82 -9.15
C ASP A 116 -11.34 -2.25 -9.16
N ALA A 117 -11.91 -2.65 -8.02
CA ALA A 117 -13.33 -3.00 -7.94
C ALA A 117 -14.25 -1.81 -8.29
N LEU A 118 -13.96 -0.61 -7.77
CA LEU A 118 -14.73 0.60 -8.06
C LEU A 118 -14.67 0.97 -9.55
N VAL A 119 -13.48 0.92 -10.15
CA VAL A 119 -13.29 1.24 -11.57
C VAL A 119 -13.89 0.16 -12.47
N ASN A 120 -13.68 -1.11 -12.15
CA ASN A 120 -14.26 -2.23 -12.89
C ASN A 120 -15.78 -2.15 -12.92
N ALA A 121 -16.44 -1.79 -11.82
CA ALA A 121 -17.88 -1.59 -11.80
C ALA A 121 -18.36 -0.45 -12.72
N GLY A 122 -17.53 0.56 -12.97
CA GLY A 122 -17.77 1.58 -13.99
C GLY A 122 -17.60 1.03 -15.41
N LEU A 123 -16.48 0.35 -15.67
CA LEU A 123 -16.17 -0.28 -16.96
C LEU A 123 -17.21 -1.35 -17.36
N ASP A 124 -17.73 -2.09 -16.39
CA ASP A 124 -18.75 -3.14 -16.59
C ASP A 124 -20.08 -2.56 -17.07
N ARG A 125 -20.45 -1.37 -16.57
CA ARG A 125 -21.65 -0.65 -17.01
C ARG A 125 -21.51 -0.10 -18.43
N ILE A 126 -20.29 0.28 -18.82
CA ILE A 126 -20.00 0.77 -20.17
C ILE A 126 -20.00 -0.41 -21.16
N GLY A 127 -19.38 -1.53 -20.79
CA GLY A 127 -19.24 -2.69 -21.67
C GLY A 127 -18.26 -2.48 -22.82
N GLY A 128 -18.21 -3.42 -23.77
CA GLY A 128 -17.26 -3.39 -24.89
C GLY A 128 -15.90 -4.05 -24.58
N CYS A 129 -15.12 -4.32 -25.62
CA CYS A 129 -13.82 -4.98 -25.49
C CYS A 129 -12.76 -4.04 -24.91
N GLU A 130 -12.84 -2.76 -25.27
CA GLU A 130 -11.97 -1.69 -24.84
C GLU A 130 -12.08 -1.45 -23.33
N ALA A 131 -13.31 -1.40 -22.79
CA ALA A 131 -13.52 -1.24 -21.35
C ALA A 131 -13.04 -2.47 -20.57
N LYS A 132 -13.29 -3.69 -21.10
CA LYS A 132 -12.81 -4.93 -20.48
C LYS A 132 -11.29 -4.99 -20.40
N ALA A 133 -10.58 -4.47 -21.42
CA ALA A 133 -9.12 -4.41 -21.45
C ALA A 133 -8.52 -3.46 -20.40
N MET A 134 -9.33 -2.58 -19.80
CA MET A 134 -8.89 -1.66 -18.75
C MET A 134 -9.07 -2.19 -17.33
N ARG A 135 -9.67 -3.37 -17.16
CA ARG A 135 -9.87 -3.95 -15.83
C ARG A 135 -8.54 -4.24 -15.12
N PHE A 136 -8.54 -4.07 -13.80
CA PHE A 136 -7.39 -4.35 -12.93
C PHE A 136 -6.12 -3.52 -13.23
N ARG A 137 -6.27 -2.36 -13.89
CA ARG A 137 -5.16 -1.43 -14.19
C ARG A 137 -5.16 -0.19 -13.30
N ALA A 138 -6.32 0.21 -12.79
CA ALA A 138 -6.49 1.47 -12.10
C ALA A 138 -5.82 1.48 -10.72
N GLY A 139 -5.89 0.37 -10.00
CA GLY A 139 -5.31 0.23 -8.66
C GLY A 139 -3.81 0.51 -8.67
N VAL A 140 -3.06 -0.19 -9.54
CA VAL A 140 -1.60 0.00 -9.68
C VAL A 140 -1.27 1.38 -10.25
N ALA A 141 -2.01 1.87 -11.26
CA ALA A 141 -1.79 3.22 -11.78
C ALA A 141 -1.94 4.30 -10.68
N GLY A 142 -2.94 4.18 -9.81
CA GLY A 142 -3.12 5.06 -8.68
C GLY A 142 -2.00 4.96 -7.65
N ALA A 143 -1.47 3.75 -7.37
CA ALA A 143 -0.34 3.58 -6.46
C ALA A 143 0.91 4.34 -6.94
N HIS A 144 1.23 4.27 -8.24
CA HIS A 144 2.33 5.02 -8.86
C HIS A 144 2.14 6.54 -8.69
N LEU A 145 0.93 7.05 -8.95
CA LEU A 145 0.62 8.47 -8.80
C LEU A 145 0.74 8.93 -7.35
N LEU A 146 0.19 8.18 -6.40
CA LEU A 146 0.26 8.52 -4.97
C LEU A 146 1.69 8.49 -4.45
N TYR A 147 2.51 7.54 -4.91
CA TYR A 147 3.92 7.49 -4.52
C TYR A 147 4.69 8.72 -4.97
N ASP A 148 4.47 9.18 -6.21
CA ASP A 148 5.07 10.42 -6.71
C ASP A 148 4.59 11.65 -5.93
N MET A 149 3.29 11.71 -5.63
CA MET A 149 2.71 12.78 -4.81
C MET A 149 3.29 12.82 -3.41
N LEU A 150 3.43 11.68 -2.72
CA LEU A 150 4.07 11.62 -1.41
C LEU A 150 5.50 12.16 -1.46
N ARG A 151 6.30 11.72 -2.44
CA ARG A 151 7.69 12.18 -2.60
C ARG A 151 7.77 13.68 -2.82
N HIS A 152 6.80 14.26 -3.52
CA HIS A 152 6.70 15.70 -3.69
C HIS A 152 6.30 16.41 -2.38
N ASP A 153 5.26 15.92 -1.70
CA ASP A 153 4.74 16.51 -0.46
C ASP A 153 5.80 16.51 0.65
N LEU A 154 6.54 15.42 0.81
CA LEU A 154 7.59 15.30 1.84
C LEU A 154 8.81 16.21 1.60
N ARG A 155 8.97 16.76 0.40
CA ARG A 155 9.99 17.78 0.10
C ARG A 155 9.53 19.20 0.44
N SER A 156 8.28 19.38 0.84
CA SER A 156 7.75 20.70 1.19
C SER A 156 8.39 21.27 2.48
N PRO A 157 8.49 22.60 2.60
CA PRO A 157 9.00 23.23 3.82
C PRO A 157 8.19 22.87 5.09
N GLY A 158 6.90 22.59 4.93
CA GLY A 158 6.02 22.20 6.05
C GLY A 158 6.47 20.87 6.66
N TRP A 159 6.60 19.84 5.83
CA TRP A 159 7.06 18.53 6.29
C TRP A 159 8.49 18.56 6.80
N ALA A 160 9.39 19.30 6.13
CA ALA A 160 10.77 19.48 6.62
C ALA A 160 10.84 20.06 8.04
N ARG A 161 9.98 21.06 8.35
CA ARG A 161 9.87 21.63 9.71
C ARG A 161 9.31 20.62 10.71
N ALA A 162 8.28 19.87 10.36
CA ALA A 162 7.71 18.85 11.23
C ALA A 162 8.75 17.76 11.57
N THR A 163 9.48 17.26 10.58
CA THR A 163 10.52 16.24 10.78
C THR A 163 11.71 16.76 11.58
N ALA A 164 12.09 18.03 11.41
CA ALA A 164 13.14 18.66 12.22
C ALA A 164 12.77 18.75 13.71
N ARG A 165 11.47 18.74 14.03
CA ARG A 165 10.95 18.67 15.41
C ARG A 165 10.83 17.24 15.94
N GLY A 166 11.30 16.23 15.19
CA GLY A 166 11.21 14.82 15.59
C GLY A 166 9.86 14.16 15.33
N ILE A 167 8.96 14.80 14.56
CA ILE A 167 7.69 14.20 14.17
C ILE A 167 7.93 13.33 12.93
N PRO A 168 7.59 12.03 12.95
CA PRO A 168 7.81 11.14 11.82
C PRO A 168 6.93 11.56 10.63
N ALA A 169 7.53 11.58 9.44
CA ALA A 169 6.78 11.76 8.21
C ALA A 169 5.87 10.54 7.94
N PRO A 170 4.67 10.75 7.36
CA PRO A 170 3.82 9.65 6.94
C PRO A 170 4.45 8.92 5.74
N TYR A 171 4.11 7.65 5.60
CA TYR A 171 4.48 6.82 4.46
C TYR A 171 3.26 6.08 3.91
N LEU A 172 3.38 5.47 2.74
CA LEU A 172 2.28 4.76 2.09
C LEU A 172 2.25 3.29 2.48
N LEU A 173 1.03 2.78 2.67
CA LEU A 173 0.72 1.38 2.88
C LEU A 173 -0.17 0.87 1.74
N TRP A 174 0.37 -0.06 0.95
CA TRP A 174 -0.31 -0.70 -0.17
C TRP A 174 -1.02 -1.96 0.31
N SER A 175 -2.33 -1.89 0.46
CA SER A 175 -3.12 -3.06 0.86
C SER A 175 -3.55 -3.85 -0.37
N THR A 176 -3.23 -5.15 -0.36
CA THR A 176 -3.61 -6.08 -1.44
C THR A 176 -4.87 -6.90 -1.09
N ALA A 177 -5.49 -6.62 0.07
CA ALA A 177 -6.73 -7.21 0.55
C ALA A 177 -7.70 -6.13 1.05
N PRO A 178 -9.01 -6.45 1.19
CA PRO A 178 -9.70 -7.65 0.70
C PRO A 178 -9.94 -7.61 -0.83
N GLY A 179 -10.34 -8.73 -1.41
CA GLY A 179 -10.82 -8.79 -2.81
C GLY A 179 -9.81 -9.25 -3.85
N ALA A 180 -8.53 -9.39 -3.49
CA ALA A 180 -7.57 -10.15 -4.29
C ALA A 180 -7.39 -11.56 -3.71
N GLY A 181 -7.39 -12.58 -4.57
CA GLY A 181 -6.91 -13.92 -4.21
C GLY A 181 -5.39 -13.93 -4.01
N PRO A 182 -4.79 -15.06 -3.55
CA PRO A 182 -3.36 -15.15 -3.25
C PRO A 182 -2.46 -14.70 -4.41
N ASP A 183 -2.75 -15.16 -5.62
CA ASP A 183 -1.96 -14.85 -6.82
C ASP A 183 -1.99 -13.38 -7.22
N ARG A 184 -3.18 -12.78 -7.19
CA ARG A 184 -3.36 -11.38 -7.54
C ARG A 184 -2.82 -10.46 -6.45
N GLY A 185 -2.95 -10.87 -5.18
CA GLY A 185 -2.33 -10.17 -4.06
C GLY A 185 -0.81 -10.12 -4.20
N ALA A 186 -0.19 -11.26 -4.54
CA ALA A 186 1.24 -11.32 -4.84
C ALA A 186 1.62 -10.44 -6.05
N GLU A 187 0.85 -10.47 -7.14
CA GLU A 187 1.09 -9.60 -8.32
C GLU A 187 1.03 -8.11 -7.96
N TYR A 188 0.02 -7.69 -7.18
CA TYR A 188 -0.08 -6.31 -6.72
C TYR A 188 1.10 -5.91 -5.85
N ALA A 189 1.57 -6.81 -4.97
CA ALA A 189 2.76 -6.56 -4.18
C ALA A 189 3.98 -6.34 -5.06
N GLU A 190 4.28 -7.26 -5.99
CA GLU A 190 5.41 -7.17 -6.93
C GLU A 190 5.44 -5.84 -7.70
N ARG A 191 4.27 -5.29 -8.01
CA ARG A 191 4.09 -4.04 -8.76
C ARG A 191 4.05 -2.78 -7.89
N CYS A 192 4.14 -2.89 -6.56
CA CYS A 192 4.04 -1.75 -5.64
C CYS A 192 5.11 -1.75 -4.54
N LEU A 193 6.28 -2.35 -4.77
CA LEU A 193 7.42 -2.33 -3.86
C LEU A 193 8.21 -1.03 -4.00
N PHE A 194 7.59 0.09 -3.65
CA PHE A 194 8.26 1.39 -3.73
C PHE A 194 9.12 1.68 -2.48
N PRO A 195 10.34 2.24 -2.64
CA PRO A 195 11.20 2.58 -1.50
C PRO A 195 10.51 3.51 -0.48
N GLY A 196 10.67 3.21 0.81
CA GLY A 196 10.06 3.96 1.91
C GLY A 196 8.58 3.70 2.11
N THR A 197 8.05 2.58 1.59
CA THR A 197 6.63 2.20 1.71
C THR A 197 6.45 0.81 2.31
N ALA A 198 5.22 0.48 2.67
CA ALA A 198 4.85 -0.84 3.15
C ALA A 198 3.82 -1.50 2.23
N VAL A 199 3.87 -2.83 2.11
CA VAL A 199 2.84 -3.61 1.39
C VAL A 199 2.21 -4.60 2.35
N ALA A 200 0.89 -4.53 2.53
CA ALA A 200 0.12 -5.47 3.33
C ALA A 200 -0.44 -6.61 2.47
N LEU A 201 -0.08 -7.84 2.85
CA LEU A 201 -0.47 -9.09 2.19
C LEU A 201 -1.24 -9.99 3.15
N SER A 202 -2.28 -10.65 2.67
CA SER A 202 -2.89 -11.76 3.42
C SER A 202 -1.87 -12.89 3.60
N PRO A 203 -2.02 -13.78 4.62
CA PRO A 203 -1.09 -14.89 4.82
C PRO A 203 -0.89 -15.76 3.58
N ALA A 204 -1.96 -16.01 2.83
CA ALA A 204 -1.90 -16.79 1.60
C ALA A 204 -1.16 -16.04 0.48
N ALA A 205 -1.46 -14.75 0.27
CA ALA A 205 -0.77 -13.95 -0.72
C ALA A 205 0.72 -13.76 -0.40
N LEU A 206 1.07 -13.65 0.88
CA LEU A 206 2.47 -13.58 1.32
C LEU A 206 3.23 -14.86 1.00
N ARG A 207 2.64 -16.05 1.23
CA ARG A 207 3.27 -17.31 0.82
C ARG A 207 3.49 -17.36 -0.69
N THR A 208 2.45 -17.06 -1.48
CA THR A 208 2.56 -17.02 -2.95
C THR A 208 3.63 -16.03 -3.42
N PHE A 209 3.71 -14.85 -2.80
CA PHE A 209 4.72 -13.84 -3.11
C PHE A 209 6.14 -14.34 -2.82
N VAL A 210 6.35 -15.00 -1.67
CA VAL A 210 7.64 -15.57 -1.29
C VAL A 210 8.04 -16.74 -2.20
N GLU A 211 7.10 -17.64 -2.52
CA GLU A 211 7.32 -18.81 -3.38
C GLU A 211 7.72 -18.43 -4.81
N ARG A 212 7.20 -17.32 -5.34
CA ARG A 212 7.54 -16.84 -6.69
C ARG A 212 9.00 -16.38 -6.80
N GLY A 213 9.63 -15.94 -5.71
CA GLY A 213 11.06 -15.62 -5.65
C GLY A 213 11.58 -14.62 -6.70
N SER A 214 10.68 -13.90 -7.37
CA SER A 214 10.96 -13.13 -8.60
C SER A 214 11.38 -11.69 -8.35
N VAL A 215 11.28 -11.21 -7.11
CA VAL A 215 11.56 -9.82 -6.77
C VAL A 215 13.05 -9.63 -6.51
N THR A 216 13.72 -8.98 -7.46
CA THR A 216 15.16 -8.67 -7.39
C THR A 216 15.46 -7.26 -6.88
N GLY A 217 14.43 -6.42 -6.68
CA GLY A 217 14.58 -5.04 -6.24
C GLY A 217 13.25 -4.28 -6.13
N PRO A 218 13.28 -2.99 -5.79
CA PRO A 218 12.08 -2.16 -5.70
C PRO A 218 11.43 -1.99 -7.08
N THR A 219 10.11 -1.81 -7.10
CA THR A 219 9.37 -1.53 -8.33
C THR A 219 9.81 -0.18 -8.91
N ALA A 220 10.14 -0.16 -10.19
CA ALA A 220 10.39 1.09 -10.91
C ALA A 220 9.11 1.94 -10.98
N LEU A 221 9.23 3.22 -10.63
CA LEU A 221 8.12 4.15 -10.75
C LEU A 221 7.85 4.47 -12.22
N ASP A 222 6.72 3.98 -12.73
CA ASP A 222 6.25 4.24 -14.09
C ASP A 222 5.07 5.24 -14.10
N LEU A 223 5.38 6.52 -14.27
CA LEU A 223 4.37 7.58 -14.37
C LEU A 223 3.79 7.73 -15.77
N VAL A 224 4.49 7.24 -16.79
CA VAL A 224 4.03 7.32 -18.18
C VAL A 224 2.83 6.41 -18.34
N GLU A 225 2.97 5.16 -17.90
CA GLU A 225 1.89 4.18 -17.94
C GLU A 225 0.74 4.57 -17.01
N ALA A 226 1.05 5.03 -15.80
CA ALA A 226 0.01 5.47 -14.87
C ALA A 226 -0.87 6.60 -15.44
N ARG A 227 -0.24 7.61 -16.07
CA ARG A 227 -0.97 8.72 -16.72
C ARG A 227 -1.72 8.25 -17.96
N ARG A 228 -1.17 7.29 -18.73
CA ARG A 228 -1.86 6.69 -19.86
C ARG A 228 -3.15 5.99 -19.42
N VAL A 229 -3.08 5.17 -18.37
CA VAL A 229 -4.26 4.51 -17.79
C VAL A 229 -5.31 5.53 -17.37
N VAL A 230 -4.91 6.60 -16.66
CA VAL A 230 -5.82 7.68 -16.27
C VAL A 230 -6.49 8.32 -17.48
N GLY A 231 -5.72 8.68 -18.52
CA GLY A 231 -6.29 9.29 -19.73
C GLY A 231 -7.30 8.39 -20.45
N ILE A 232 -7.06 7.07 -20.48
CA ILE A 232 -8.02 6.13 -21.06
C ILE A 232 -9.28 6.02 -20.18
N LEU A 233 -9.14 5.98 -18.85
CA LEU A 233 -10.28 5.96 -17.95
C LEU A 233 -11.11 7.24 -18.03
N ASP A 234 -10.47 8.40 -18.21
CA ASP A 234 -11.15 9.68 -18.42
C ASP A 234 -11.98 9.68 -19.72
N TRP A 235 -11.50 9.03 -20.78
CA TRP A 235 -12.28 8.83 -22.02
C TRP A 235 -13.57 8.02 -21.77
N PHE A 236 -13.52 7.08 -20.84
CA PHE A 236 -14.69 6.34 -20.35
C PHE A 236 -15.54 7.11 -19.31
N GLY A 237 -15.17 8.35 -18.98
CA GLY A 237 -15.84 9.15 -17.95
C GLY A 237 -15.56 8.70 -16.51
N ILE A 238 -14.55 7.86 -16.30
CA ILE A 238 -14.16 7.35 -14.99
C ILE A 238 -12.93 8.11 -14.48
N ARG A 239 -13.14 9.00 -13.50
CA ARG A 239 -12.04 9.83 -12.98
C ARG A 239 -11.39 9.21 -11.75
N LEU A 240 -10.14 8.78 -11.88
CA LEU A 240 -9.34 8.24 -10.76
C LEU A 240 -9.13 9.27 -9.64
N ASP A 241 -8.97 10.56 -9.98
CA ASP A 241 -8.74 11.66 -9.04
C ASP A 241 -9.84 11.76 -7.96
N THR A 242 -11.10 11.56 -8.35
CA THR A 242 -12.27 11.72 -7.47
C THR A 242 -13.04 10.43 -7.26
N LEU A 243 -12.38 9.28 -7.34
CA LEU A 243 -12.98 8.03 -6.91
C LEU A 243 -13.37 8.15 -5.43
N VAL A 244 -14.62 7.82 -5.14
CA VAL A 244 -15.15 7.73 -3.78
C VAL A 244 -15.49 6.27 -3.53
N GLY A 245 -14.97 5.71 -2.44
CA GLY A 245 -15.40 4.39 -1.99
C GLY A 245 -16.86 4.43 -1.52
N ALA A 246 -17.52 3.27 -1.42
CA ALA A 246 -18.81 3.22 -0.75
C ALA A 246 -18.64 3.75 0.68
N GLN A 247 -19.32 4.85 1.02
CA GLN A 247 -19.35 5.32 2.41
C GLN A 247 -20.09 4.28 3.24
N ALA A 248 -19.56 3.94 4.42
CA ALA A 248 -20.38 3.29 5.44
C ALA A 248 -21.56 4.24 5.73
N PRO A 249 -22.80 3.72 5.87
CA PRO A 249 -23.95 4.57 6.14
C PRO A 249 -23.66 5.36 7.42
N THR A 250 -23.69 6.69 7.30
CA THR A 250 -23.75 7.59 8.46
C THR A 250 -25.10 7.35 9.12
N THR A 251 -25.11 6.55 10.19
CA THR A 251 -26.27 6.46 11.08
C THR A 251 -26.46 7.86 11.69
N GLY A 252 -27.54 8.53 11.28
CA GLY A 252 -28.05 9.74 11.91
C GLY A 252 -28.80 9.43 13.20
#